data_AF-A0A536KZK1-F1
#
_entry.id   AF-A0A536KZK1-F1
#
_cell.length_a   1.000
_cell.length_b   1.000
_cell.length_c   1.000
_cell.angle_alpha   90.00
_cell.angle_beta   90.00
_cell.angle_gamma   90.00
#
_symmetry.space_group_name_H-M   'P 1'
#
loop_
_entity.id
_entity.type
_entity.pdbx_description
1 polymer ?
#
loop_
_entity_poly.entity_id
_entity_poly.type
_entity_poly.pdbx_seq_one_letter_code
_entity_poly.pdbx_strand_id
1 'polypeptide(L)' 'MSKFYVTTAIVYPNAAPHLGFIYELVGTDVLARYHRLVGDETFFLTGTDEHSQ' A
#
# COMPACT_ATOMS: atom_id res chain seq x y z
N MET A 1 -18.98 -8.44 -8.99
CA MET A 1 -17.53 -8.19 -9.14
C MET A 1 -17.33 -6.70 -9.03
N SER A 2 -16.80 -6.20 -7.90
CA SER A 2 -16.55 -4.77 -7.70
C SER A 2 -15.11 -4.43 -8.09
N LYS A 3 -14.85 -3.16 -8.39
CA LYS A 3 -13.48 -2.63 -8.46
C LYS A 3 -13.03 -2.25 -7.05
N PHE A 4 -11.83 -2.66 -6.68
CA PHE A 4 -11.20 -2.29 -5.42
C PHE A 4 -9.83 -1.69 -5.69
N TYR A 5 -9.63 -0.44 -5.27
CA TYR A 5 -8.36 0.26 -5.39
C TYR A 5 -7.91 0.72 -4.02
N VAL A 6 -6.70 0.33 -3.63
CA VAL A 6 -6.08 0.70 -2.35
C VAL A 6 -4.66 1.21 -2.59
N THR A 7 -4.25 2.19 -1.80
CA THR A 7 -2.90 2.74 -1.82
C THR A 7 -2.34 2.85 -0.41
N THR A 8 -1.01 2.91 -0.30
CA THR A 8 -0.36 3.48 0.88
C THR A 8 -0.07 4.97 0.67
N ALA A 9 0.31 5.67 1.73
CA ALA A 9 1.16 6.84 1.62
C ALA A 9 2.44 6.48 0.87
N ILE A 10 2.96 7.43 0.08
CA ILE A 10 4.29 7.33 -0.51
C ILE A 10 5.33 7.69 0.56
N VAL A 11 6.31 6.80 0.78
CA VAL A 11 7.28 6.98 1.87
C VAL A 11 8.45 7.87 1.42
N TYR A 12 8.93 8.75 2.30
CA TYR A 12 10.20 9.44 2.08
C TYR A 12 11.36 8.45 2.30
N PRO A 13 12.22 8.18 1.30
CA PRO A 13 13.30 7.21 1.41
C PRO A 13 14.55 7.77 2.11
N ASN A 14 14.44 8.92 2.78
CA ASN A 14 15.56 9.59 3.46
C ASN A 14 15.94 8.93 4.80
N ALA A 15 15.14 7.98 5.28
CA ALA A 15 15.39 7.23 6.51
C ALA A 15 15.13 5.74 6.31
N ALA A 16 15.76 4.92 7.16
CA ALA A 16 15.52 3.47 7.15
C ALA A 16 14.05 3.16 7.52
N PRO A 17 13.42 2.15 6.89
CA PRO A 17 12.08 1.74 7.23
C PRO A 17 11.94 1.37 8.72
N HIS A 18 10.85 1.81 9.35
CA HIS A 18 10.51 1.49 10.73
C HIS A 18 9.13 0.84 10.85
N LEU A 19 8.75 0.43 12.06
CA LEU A 19 7.48 -0.29 12.31
C LEU A 19 6.24 0.46 11.81
N GLY A 20 6.27 1.79 11.75
CA GLY A 20 5.19 2.60 11.18
C GLY A 20 5.01 2.35 9.68
N PHE A 21 6.11 2.27 8.92
CA PHE A 21 6.08 1.99 7.49
C PHE A 21 5.53 0.58 7.25
N ILE A 22 6.00 -0.37 8.05
CA ILE A 22 5.60 -1.79 7.93
C ILE A 22 4.12 -1.97 8.26
N TYR A 23 3.61 -1.28 9.28
CA TYR A 23 2.20 -1.37 9.68
C TYR A 23 1.26 -1.04 8.52
N GLU A 24 1.51 0.07 7.83
CA GLU A 24 0.69 0.49 6.70
C GLU A 24 0.81 -0.49 5.53
N LEU A 25 2.04 -0.81 5.11
CA LEU A 25 2.30 -1.73 3.99
C LEU A 25 1.61 -3.08 4.20
N VAL A 26 1.75 -3.69 5.38
CA VAL A 26 1.15 -4.98 5.70
C VAL A 26 -0.37 -4.88 5.78
N GLY A 27 -0.90 -3.83 6.42
CA GLY A 27 -2.34 -3.61 6.50
C GLY A 27 -3.00 -3.51 5.12
N THR A 28 -2.40 -2.72 4.22
CA THR A 28 -2.91 -2.60 2.84
C THR A 28 -2.74 -3.87 2.02
N ASP A 29 -1.67 -4.64 2.24
CA ASP A 29 -1.49 -5.95 1.57
C ASP A 29 -2.55 -6.96 2.00
N VAL A 30 -2.88 -7.02 3.31
CA VAL A 30 -3.96 -7.88 3.82
C VAL A 30 -5.31 -7.51 3.20
N LEU A 31 -5.63 -6.21 3.11
CA LEU A 31 -6.85 -5.74 2.46
C LEU A 31 -6.87 -6.13 0.97
N ALA A 32 -5.79 -5.88 0.24
CA ALA A 32 -5.71 -6.23 -1.17
C ALA A 32 -5.83 -7.75 -1.39
N ARG A 33 -5.28 -8.59 -0.51
CA ARG A 33 -5.43 -10.06 -0.56
C ARG A 33 -6.86 -10.49 -0.29
N TYR A 34 -7.51 -9.90 0.70
CA TYR A 34 -8.91 -10.19 1.02
C TYR A 34 -9.82 -9.85 -0.17
N HIS A 35 -9.66 -8.68 -0.79
CA HIS A 35 -10.47 -8.28 -1.94
C HIS A 35 -10.25 -9.19 -3.17
N ARG A 36 -9.00 -9.61 -3.43
CA ARG A 36 -8.73 -10.65 -4.44
C ARG A 36 -9.41 -11.98 -4.12
N LEU A 37 -9.42 -12.39 -2.84
CA LEU A 37 -10.02 -13.64 -2.39
C LEU A 37 -11.54 -13.67 -2.57
N VAL A 38 -12.22 -12.54 -2.34
CA VAL A 38 -13.68 -12.42 -2.54
C VAL A 38 -14.07 -12.11 -4.00
N GLY A 39 -13.09 -12.06 -4.91
CA GLY A 39 -13.31 -11.94 -6.35
C GLY A 39 -13.41 -10.52 -6.88
N ASP A 40 -12.98 -9.50 -6.13
CA ASP A 40 -12.93 -8.12 -6.63
C ASP A 40 -11.76 -7.88 -7.58
N GLU A 41 -11.99 -7.04 -8.60
CA GLU A 41 -10.94 -6.53 -9.48
C GLU A 41 -10.06 -5.56 -8.68
N THR A 42 -8.96 -6.09 -8.14
CA THR A 42 -8.14 -5.40 -7.13
C THR A 42 -6.85 -4.84 -7.71
N PHE A 43 -6.63 -3.53 -7.55
CA PHE A 43 -5.35 -2.88 -7.79
C PHE A 43 -4.79 -2.31 -6.48
N PHE A 44 -3.52 -2.60 -6.20
CA PHE A 44 -2.80 -2.08 -5.03
C PHE A 44 -1.58 -1.30 -5.52
N LEU A 45 -1.51 -0.01 -5.21
CA LEU A 45 -0.40 0.87 -5.57
C LEU A 45 0.34 1.40 -4.33
N THR A 46 1.66 1.40 -4.38
CA THR A 46 2.55 2.00 -3.37
C THR A 46 3.67 2.74 -4.10
N GLY A 47 4.46 3.54 -3.39
CA GLY A 47 5.62 4.23 -3.96
C GLY A 47 6.45 4.98 -2.94
N THR A 48 7.37 5.79 -3.45
CA THR A 48 8.28 6.67 -2.71
C THR A 48 8.01 8.12 -3.09
N ASP A 49 8.14 9.03 -2.13
CA ASP A 49 8.25 10.46 -2.41
C ASP A 49 9.73 10.84 -2.45
N GLU A 50 10.23 11.07 -3.66
CA GLU A 50 11.65 11.34 -3.93
C GLU A 50 11.97 12.81 -4.19
N HIS A 51 10.96 13.69 -4.17
CA HIS A 51 11.16 15.10 -4.41
C HIS A 51 11.23 15.88 -3.10
N SER A 52 12.41 16.39 -2.77
CA SER A 52 12.62 17.36 -1.70
C SER A 52 13.75 18.33 -2.09
N GLN A 53 13.64 19.59 -1.67
CA GLN A 53 14.69 20.63 -1.84
C GLN A 53 15.90 20.39 -0.94
#